data_AF-A0A3N5T3P7-F1
#
_entry.id   AF-A0A3N5T3P7-F1
#
_cell.length_a   1.000
_cell.length_b   1.000
_cell.length_c   1.000
_cell.angle_alpha   90.00
_cell.angle_beta   90.00
_cell.angle_gamma   90.00
#
_symmetry.space_group_name_H-M   'P 1'
#
loop_
_entity.id
_entity.type
_entity.pdbx_description
1 polymer ?
#
loop_
_entity_poly.entity_id
_entity_poly.type
_entity_poly.pdbx_seq_one_letter_code
_entity_poly.pdbx_strand_id
1 'polypeptide(L)'
;DGVFDAPLNPLILSIAAGATFVARGFAGDVPHLTGLMAEAITHKGFAVIDVLQPCVTFNKEHTYDWFRQRLYKLDPAGYTPDNKLKAIEKAMEWGDKIPYGIFYKEVRPASEDHEPALKAGPLARQPLGNVPLDDVLSEFI
;
A
#
# COMPACT_ATOMS: atom_id res chain seq x y z
N ASP A 1 15.09 -29.29 2.66
CA ASP A 1 13.61 -29.28 2.49
C ASP A 1 13.04 -27.99 3.05
N GLY A 2 12.12 -27.37 2.31
CA GLY A 2 11.65 -26.00 2.54
C GLY A 2 10.13 -25.90 2.71
N VAL A 3 9.57 -24.70 2.48
CA VAL A 3 8.12 -24.46 2.53
C VAL A 3 7.47 -25.03 1.27
N PHE A 4 6.46 -25.89 1.45
CA PHE A 4 5.71 -26.51 0.34
C PHE A 4 4.49 -25.69 -0.09
N ASP A 5 4.03 -24.79 0.78
CA ASP A 5 2.88 -23.94 0.51
C ASP A 5 3.23 -22.81 -0.45
N ALA A 6 2.29 -22.48 -1.33
CA ALA A 6 2.43 -21.34 -2.22
C ALA A 6 2.46 -20.03 -1.41
N PRO A 7 3.37 -19.09 -1.71
CA PRO A 7 3.39 -17.80 -1.02
C PRO A 7 2.16 -16.96 -1.38
N LEU A 8 1.66 -16.24 -0.40
CA LEU A 8 0.61 -15.23 -0.60
C LEU A 8 1.16 -14.07 -1.43
N ASN A 9 0.41 -13.63 -2.45
CA ASN A 9 0.76 -12.43 -3.22
C ASN A 9 0.15 -11.18 -2.56
N PRO A 10 0.96 -10.28 -1.97
CA PRO A 10 0.44 -9.13 -1.24
C PRO A 10 -0.26 -8.11 -2.14
N LEU A 11 0.16 -7.98 -3.41
CA LEU A 11 -0.47 -7.07 -4.37
C LEU A 11 -1.88 -7.55 -4.73
N ILE A 12 -2.03 -8.83 -5.09
CA ILE A 12 -3.33 -9.41 -5.44
C ILE A 12 -4.28 -9.33 -4.25
N LEU A 13 -3.80 -9.67 -3.05
CA LEU A 13 -4.60 -9.56 -1.84
C LEU A 13 -5.07 -8.12 -1.63
N SER A 14 -4.18 -7.14 -1.76
CA SER A 14 -4.52 -5.72 -1.55
C SER A 14 -5.54 -5.20 -2.56
N ILE A 15 -5.38 -5.57 -3.85
CA ILE A 15 -6.34 -5.19 -4.90
C ILE A 15 -7.70 -5.84 -4.64
N ALA A 16 -7.72 -7.14 -4.34
CA ALA A 16 -8.95 -7.88 -4.05
C ALA A 16 -9.66 -7.40 -2.78
N ALA A 17 -8.90 -7.00 -1.75
CA ALA A 17 -9.41 -6.37 -0.54
C ALA A 17 -9.91 -4.93 -0.75
N GLY A 18 -9.69 -4.36 -1.94
CA GLY A 18 -10.22 -3.05 -2.31
C GLY A 18 -9.35 -1.87 -1.89
N ALA A 19 -8.04 -2.04 -1.72
CA ALA A 19 -7.12 -0.91 -1.60
C ALA A 19 -7.19 -0.02 -2.85
N THR A 20 -7.07 1.30 -2.67
CA THR A 20 -7.23 2.28 -3.75
C THR A 20 -5.92 2.82 -4.30
N PHE A 21 -4.80 2.45 -3.67
CA PHE A 21 -3.46 2.63 -4.18
C PHE A 21 -2.67 1.35 -3.85
N VAL A 22 -2.15 0.68 -4.87
CA VAL A 22 -1.36 -0.54 -4.72
C VAL A 22 -0.12 -0.43 -5.58
N ALA A 23 1.06 -0.51 -4.96
CA ALA A 23 2.34 -0.41 -5.61
C ALA A 23 3.32 -1.48 -5.11
N ARG A 24 4.35 -1.76 -5.90
CA ARG A 24 5.54 -2.49 -5.46
C ARG A 24 6.76 -1.60 -5.59
N GLY A 25 7.61 -1.59 -4.57
CA GLY A 25 8.89 -0.89 -4.56
C GLY A 25 10.06 -1.85 -4.35
N PHE A 26 11.27 -1.33 -4.49
CA PHE A 26 12.50 -2.08 -4.24
C PHE A 26 13.44 -1.25 -3.38
N ALA A 27 13.92 -1.82 -2.27
CA ALA A 27 14.81 -1.13 -1.34
C ALA A 27 16.15 -0.72 -2.00
N GLY A 28 16.55 -1.37 -3.10
CA GLY A 28 17.75 -1.01 -3.86
C GLY A 28 17.58 0.13 -4.88
N ASP A 29 16.36 0.62 -5.14
CA ASP A 29 16.09 1.84 -5.92
C ASP A 29 15.43 2.89 -4.99
N VAL A 30 16.26 3.51 -4.16
CA VAL A 30 15.83 4.48 -3.13
C VAL A 30 15.07 5.67 -3.72
N PRO A 31 15.54 6.34 -4.80
CA PRO A 31 14.80 7.46 -5.38
C PRO A 31 13.39 7.07 -5.83
N HIS A 32 13.24 5.92 -6.49
CA HIS A 32 11.94 5.44 -6.94
C HIS A 32 11.04 5.07 -5.75
N LEU A 33 11.56 4.32 -4.77
CA LEU A 33 10.79 3.94 -3.58
C LEU A 33 10.32 5.18 -2.80
N THR A 34 11.17 6.21 -2.69
CA THR A 34 10.84 7.47 -2.03
C THR A 34 9.70 8.18 -2.76
N GLY A 35 9.73 8.22 -4.10
CA GLY A 35 8.64 8.76 -4.92
C GLY A 35 7.32 8.01 -4.71
N LEU A 36 7.36 6.67 -4.71
CA LEU A 36 6.17 5.85 -4.42
C LEU A 36 5.59 6.13 -3.03
N MET A 37 6.44 6.23 -2.01
CA MET A 37 6.02 6.54 -0.65
C MET A 37 5.38 7.92 -0.55
N ALA A 38 5.97 8.93 -1.19
CA ALA A 38 5.40 10.28 -1.23
C ALA A 38 4.02 10.28 -1.92
N GLU A 39 3.88 9.57 -3.03
CA GLU A 39 2.59 9.46 -3.73
C GLU A 39 1.55 8.71 -2.89
N ALA A 40 1.94 7.63 -2.19
CA ALA A 40 1.05 6.89 -1.30
C ALA A 40 0.60 7.71 -0.08
N ILE A 41 1.48 8.54 0.51
CA ILE A 41 1.14 9.42 1.64
C ILE A 41 0.15 10.51 1.21
N THR A 42 0.30 11.03 0.00
CA THR A 42 -0.61 12.06 -0.54
C THR A 42 -1.90 11.49 -1.13
N HIS A 43 -1.98 10.16 -1.27
CA HIS A 43 -3.16 9.49 -1.78
C HIS A 43 -4.32 9.56 -0.78
N LYS A 44 -5.49 10.02 -1.24
CA LYS A 44 -6.71 10.04 -0.43
C LYS A 44 -7.38 8.66 -0.44
N GLY A 45 -7.00 7.81 0.50
CA GLY A 45 -7.56 6.47 0.67
C GLY A 45 -6.53 5.48 1.24
N PHE A 46 -6.90 4.20 1.26
CA PHE A 46 -6.00 3.16 1.75
C PHE A 46 -4.95 2.79 0.70
N ALA A 47 -3.68 2.99 1.05
CA ALA A 47 -2.52 2.75 0.18
C ALA A 47 -1.64 1.61 0.72
N VAL A 48 -1.22 0.72 -0.19
CA VAL A 48 -0.28 -0.38 0.11
C VAL A 48 0.92 -0.31 -0.83
N ILE A 49 2.12 -0.43 -0.24
CA ILE A 49 3.37 -0.59 -0.98
C ILE A 49 4.03 -1.90 -0.53
N ASP A 50 4.10 -2.88 -1.42
CA ASP A 50 4.90 -4.09 -1.27
C ASP A 50 6.38 -3.76 -1.55
N VAL A 51 7.24 -3.77 -0.53
CA VAL A 51 8.66 -3.40 -0.70
C VAL A 51 9.54 -4.65 -0.75
N LEU A 52 10.10 -4.93 -1.93
CA LEU A 52 11.10 -5.95 -2.10
C LEU A 52 12.39 -5.54 -1.38
N GLN A 53 12.74 -6.28 -0.34
CA GLN A 53 13.81 -5.97 0.61
C GLN A 53 14.69 -7.21 0.83
N PRO A 54 15.89 -7.27 0.23
CA PRO A 54 16.83 -8.37 0.44
C PRO A 54 17.30 -8.46 1.90
N CYS A 55 17.12 -9.63 2.52
CA CYS A 55 17.74 -9.93 3.82
C CYS A 55 19.15 -10.51 3.59
N VAL A 56 20.17 -9.67 3.71
CA VAL A 56 21.57 -10.04 3.45
C VAL A 56 22.09 -11.19 4.33
N THR A 57 21.52 -11.38 5.52
CA THR A 57 21.96 -12.40 6.48
C THR A 57 21.45 -13.79 6.12
N PHE A 58 20.16 -13.94 5.84
CA PHE A 58 19.51 -15.25 5.75
C PHE A 58 19.08 -15.64 4.34
N ASN A 59 18.61 -14.70 3.52
CA ASN A 59 18.14 -15.01 2.17
C ASN A 59 19.26 -14.81 1.16
N LYS A 60 19.98 -15.89 0.83
CA LYS A 60 21.10 -15.87 -0.11
C LYS A 60 20.67 -16.00 -1.58
N GLU A 61 19.40 -16.29 -1.83
CA GLU A 61 18.86 -16.45 -3.18
C GLU A 61 18.32 -15.13 -3.73
N HIS A 62 17.41 -14.48 -2.99
CA HIS A 62 16.79 -13.22 -3.38
C HIS A 62 17.64 -12.01 -2.96
N THR A 63 18.83 -11.91 -3.55
CA THR A 63 19.79 -10.82 -3.31
C THR A 63 19.46 -9.54 -4.07
N TYR A 64 20.17 -8.45 -3.76
CA TYR A 64 20.04 -7.19 -4.52
C TYR A 64 20.27 -7.38 -6.02
N ASP A 65 21.32 -8.13 -6.40
CA ASP A 65 21.65 -8.33 -7.81
C ASP A 65 20.64 -9.23 -8.51
N TRP A 66 20.11 -10.24 -7.80
CA TRP A 66 19.02 -11.07 -8.31
C TRP A 66 17.81 -10.24 -8.71
N PHE A 67 17.39 -9.31 -7.84
CA PHE A 67 16.29 -8.38 -8.12
C PHE A 67 16.63 -7.40 -9.23
N ARG A 68 17.81 -6.76 -9.22
CA ARG A 68 18.21 -5.78 -10.25
C ARG A 68 18.16 -6.34 -11.68
N GLN A 69 18.46 -7.63 -11.84
CA GLN A 69 18.42 -8.29 -13.14
C GLN A 69 16.99 -8.57 -13.65
N ARG A 70 16.01 -8.61 -12.75
CA ARG A 70 14.62 -9.05 -13.02
C ARG A 70 13.62 -7.92 -12.96
N LEU A 71 13.90 -6.88 -12.18
CA LEU A 71 12.98 -5.77 -11.97
C LEU A 71 12.87 -4.88 -13.21
N TYR A 72 11.64 -4.55 -13.57
CA TYR A 72 11.34 -3.53 -14.58
C TYR A 72 10.25 -2.58 -14.08
N LYS A 73 10.38 -1.29 -14.43
CA LYS A 73 9.41 -0.27 -14.02
C LYS A 73 8.14 -0.39 -14.85
N LEU A 74 6.99 -0.32 -14.20
CA LEU A 74 5.72 -0.02 -14.85
C LEU A 74 5.75 1.45 -15.26
N ASP A 75 5.98 1.70 -16.55
CA ASP A 75 6.08 3.05 -17.12
C ASP A 75 4.68 3.63 -17.41
N PRO A 76 4.33 4.82 -16.90
CA PRO A 76 3.10 5.52 -17.24
C PRO A 76 2.85 5.71 -18.74
N ALA A 77 3.90 5.73 -19.57
CA ALA A 77 3.77 5.81 -21.02
C ALA A 77 3.16 4.54 -21.66
N GLY A 78 3.27 3.39 -21.00
CA GLY A 78 2.76 2.10 -21.49
C GLY A 78 1.79 1.39 -20.55
N TYR A 79 1.61 1.90 -19.32
CA TYR A 79 0.78 1.29 -18.30
C TYR A 79 -0.04 2.33 -17.55
N THR A 80 -1.37 2.24 -17.68
CA THR A 80 -2.33 3.02 -16.90
C THR A 80 -2.80 2.17 -15.70
N PRO A 81 -2.67 2.66 -14.45
CA PRO A 81 -3.00 1.91 -13.23
C PRO A 81 -4.48 1.99 -12.84
N ASP A 82 -5.42 2.01 -13.78
CA ASP A 82 -6.86 2.24 -13.54
C ASP A 82 -7.73 0.96 -13.62
N ASN A 83 -7.13 -0.18 -13.94
CA ASN A 83 -7.85 -1.44 -14.15
C ASN A 83 -7.39 -2.54 -13.19
N LYS A 84 -8.30 -3.00 -12.31
CA LYS A 84 -8.01 -4.03 -11.29
C LYS A 84 -7.56 -5.37 -11.90
N LEU A 85 -8.18 -5.82 -13.00
CA LEU A 85 -7.83 -7.09 -13.62
C LEU A 85 -6.44 -7.05 -14.24
N LYS A 86 -6.13 -5.96 -14.95
CA LYS A 86 -4.78 -5.73 -15.52
C LYS A 86 -3.73 -5.60 -14.42
N ALA A 87 -4.07 -4.95 -13.30
CA ALA A 87 -3.19 -4.86 -12.15
C ALA A 87 -2.91 -6.24 -11.51
N ILE A 88 -3.93 -7.10 -11.41
CA ILE A 88 -3.79 -8.48 -10.93
C ILE A 88 -2.94 -9.31 -11.89
N GLU A 89 -3.18 -9.21 -13.19
CA GLU A 89 -2.36 -9.89 -14.22
C GLU A 89 -0.90 -9.49 -14.11
N LYS A 90 -0.61 -8.19 -13.99
CA LYS A 90 0.76 -7.70 -13.75
C LYS A 90 1.34 -8.17 -12.42
N ALA A 91 0.54 -8.21 -11.36
CA ALA A 91 1.00 -8.65 -10.05
C ALA A 91 1.37 -10.14 -10.01
N MET A 92 0.85 -10.96 -10.95
CA MET A 92 1.21 -12.38 -11.10
C MET A 92 2.56 -12.59 -11.80
N GLU A 93 3.13 -11.58 -12.45
CA GLU A 93 4.45 -11.70 -13.07
C GLU A 93 5.56 -11.88 -12.01
N TRP A 94 6.23 -13.03 -12.06
CA TRP A 94 7.35 -13.38 -11.19
C TRP A 94 8.33 -14.31 -11.93
N GLY A 95 9.60 -14.32 -11.51
CA GLY A 95 10.66 -15.10 -12.16
C GLY A 95 11.59 -14.18 -12.95
N ASP A 96 11.69 -14.36 -14.27
CA ASP A 96 12.65 -13.63 -15.11
C ASP A 96 12.37 -12.14 -15.21
N LYS A 97 11.10 -11.75 -15.09
CA LYS A 97 10.66 -10.34 -15.06
C LYS A 97 9.71 -10.12 -13.91
N ILE A 98 9.98 -9.06 -13.16
CA ILE A 98 9.21 -8.66 -11.99
C ILE A 98 8.84 -7.18 -12.14
N PRO A 99 7.56 -6.84 -12.34
CA PRO A 99 7.16 -5.45 -12.40
C PRO A 99 7.27 -4.79 -11.03
N TYR A 100 7.63 -3.52 -11.01
CA TYR A 100 7.49 -2.64 -9.85
C TYR A 100 7.11 -1.23 -10.28
N GLY A 101 6.56 -0.45 -9.35
CA GLY A 101 5.81 0.78 -9.65
C GLY A 101 4.38 0.69 -9.15
N ILE A 102 3.51 1.56 -9.65
CA ILE A 102 2.10 1.61 -9.28
C ILE A 102 1.33 0.63 -10.16
N PHE A 103 0.69 -0.36 -9.52
CA PHE A 103 -0.14 -1.35 -10.21
C PHE A 103 -1.57 -0.86 -10.35
N TYR A 104 -2.08 -0.23 -9.30
CA TYR A 104 -3.46 0.21 -9.25
C TYR A 104 -3.60 1.51 -8.45
N LYS A 105 -4.41 2.43 -8.97
CA LYS A 105 -4.76 3.70 -8.33
C LYS A 105 -6.17 4.12 -8.76
N GLU A 106 -7.05 4.34 -7.79
CA GLU A 106 -8.38 4.92 -8.01
C GLU A 106 -8.66 6.00 -6.97
N VAL A 107 -9.49 6.98 -7.33
CA VAL A 107 -10.00 7.96 -6.37
C VAL A 107 -11.42 7.59 -6.01
N ARG A 108 -11.68 7.42 -4.71
CA ARG A 108 -13.03 7.21 -4.16
C ARG A 108 -13.13 7.89 -2.79
N PRO A 109 -14.35 8.12 -2.26
CA PRO A 109 -14.51 8.63 -0.91
C PRO A 109 -13.72 7.79 0.11
N ALA A 110 -12.93 8.47 0.94
CA ALA A 110 -12.20 7.85 2.03
C ALA A 110 -13.14 7.61 3.21
N SER A 111 -12.72 6.80 4.20
CA SER A 111 -13.59 6.44 5.32
C SER A 111 -14.08 7.68 6.09
N GLU A 112 -13.20 8.66 6.26
CA GLU A 112 -13.47 9.93 6.91
C GLU A 112 -14.47 10.82 6.16
N ASP A 113 -14.61 10.65 4.85
CA ASP A 113 -15.60 11.40 4.06
C ASP A 113 -17.04 10.98 4.39
N HIS A 114 -17.20 9.77 4.94
CA HIS A 114 -18.50 9.22 5.33
C HIS A 114 -18.90 9.59 6.77
N GLU A 115 -17.99 10.13 7.58
CA GLU A 115 -18.24 10.42 8.99
C GLU A 115 -18.66 11.88 9.18
N PRO A 116 -19.95 12.16 9.49
CA PRO A 116 -20.43 13.54 9.65
C PRO A 116 -19.67 14.32 10.73
N ALA A 117 -19.21 13.65 11.79
CA ALA A 117 -18.46 14.28 12.88
C ALA A 117 -17.10 14.82 12.43
N LEU A 118 -16.54 14.32 11.33
CA LEU A 118 -15.24 14.75 10.80
C LEU A 118 -15.33 15.87 9.76
N LYS A 119 -16.53 16.35 9.40
CA LYS A 119 -16.72 17.46 8.45
C LYS A 119 -16.02 18.75 8.86
N ALA A 120 -15.92 19.00 10.17
CA ALA A 120 -15.22 20.15 10.74
C ALA A 120 -13.71 19.90 10.97
N GLY A 121 -13.18 18.78 10.48
CA GLY A 121 -11.80 18.34 10.69
C GLY A 121 -11.67 17.29 11.80
N PRO A 122 -10.44 16.92 12.18
CA PRO A 122 -10.20 15.88 13.19
C PRO A 122 -10.79 16.25 14.55
N LEU A 123 -11.44 15.30 15.23
CA LEU A 123 -12.06 15.50 16.56
C LEU A 123 -11.07 16.08 17.59
N ALA A 124 -9.80 15.67 17.54
CA ALA A 124 -8.75 16.18 18.42
C ALA A 124 -8.48 17.69 18.31
N ARG A 125 -8.95 18.33 17.24
CA ARG A 125 -8.85 19.79 17.02
C ARG A 125 -10.18 20.51 17.19
N GLN A 126 -11.26 19.77 17.42
CA GLN A 126 -12.58 20.35 17.66
C GLN A 126 -12.73 20.69 19.15
N PRO A 127 -13.47 21.75 19.51
CA PRO A 127 -13.78 22.02 20.90
C PRO A 127 -14.65 20.90 21.47
N LEU A 128 -14.38 20.48 22.72
CA LEU A 128 -15.13 19.42 23.41
C LEU A 128 -16.62 19.75 23.63
N GLY A 129 -16.99 21.03 23.57
CA GLY A 129 -18.35 21.48 23.90
C GLY A 129 -18.68 21.29 25.39
N ASN A 130 -19.97 21.34 25.74
CA ASN A 130 -20.47 21.03 27.08
C ASN A 130 -20.80 19.53 27.18
N VAL A 131 -19.76 18.70 27.29
CA VAL A 131 -19.93 17.28 27.63
C VAL A 131 -19.89 17.17 29.16
N PRO A 132 -20.95 16.65 29.82
CA PRO A 132 -20.96 16.47 31.27
C PRO A 132 -20.09 15.26 31.63
N LEU A 133 -18.78 15.48 31.63
CA LEU A 133 -17.80 14.42 31.83
C LEU A 133 -17.94 13.77 33.21
N ASP A 134 -18.29 14.56 34.23
CA ASP A 134 -18.50 14.07 35.59
C ASP A 134 -19.68 13.08 35.66
N ASP A 135 -20.77 13.34 34.94
CA ASP A 135 -21.93 12.44 34.88
C ASP A 135 -21.54 11.11 34.22
N VAL A 136 -20.83 11.15 33.09
CA VAL A 136 -20.35 9.94 32.39
C VAL A 136 -19.38 9.14 33.25
N LEU A 137 -18.44 9.81 33.93
CA LEU A 137 -17.46 9.14 34.79
C LEU A 137 -18.12 8.49 36.01
N SER A 138 -19.18 9.09 36.54
CA SER A 138 -19.93 8.55 37.68
C SER A 138 -20.65 7.24 37.38
N GLU A 139 -20.89 6.90 36.11
CA GLU A 139 -21.48 5.60 35.71
C GLU A 139 -20.47 4.43 35.79
N PHE A 140 -19.17 4.70 35.87
CA PHE A 140 -18.11 3.68 35.88
C PHE A 140 -17.44 3.48 37.24
N ILE A 141 -17.87 4.19 38.29
CA ILE A 141 -17.38 4.11 39.67
C ILE A 141 -18.51 3.57 40.57
#